data_AF-A0A9X9WHX9-F1
#
_entry.id   AF-A0A9X9WHX9-F1
#
_cell.length_a   1.000
_cell.length_b   1.000
_cell.length_c   1.000
_cell.angle_alpha   90.00
_cell.angle_beta   90.00
_cell.angle_gamma   90.00
#
_symmetry.space_group_name_H-M   'P 1'
#
loop_
_entity.id
_entity.type
_entity.pdbx_description
1 polymer ?
#
loop_
_entity_poly.entity_id
_entity_poly.type
_entity_poly.pdbx_seq_one_letter_code
_entity_poly.pdbx_strand_id
1 'polypeptide(L)'
;MTGLGRRVLLAALAVLPGAARAQAPAAPPPIGTARMEADGTIVLDLVARQDGTVGHARLTYPPGHPDYAAILRHLGGLRPGEAKPVPPFP
;
A
#
# COMPACT_ATOMS: atom_id res chain seq x y z
N MET A 1 52.99 54.47 -14.43
CA MET A 1 52.04 54.54 -13.30
C MET A 1 51.17 53.28 -13.37
N THR A 2 51.58 52.20 -12.70
CA THR A 2 50.95 51.65 -11.47
C THR A 2 49.58 51.00 -11.76
N GLY A 3 49.28 49.72 -11.49
CA GLY A 3 49.98 48.75 -10.69
C GLY A 3 49.40 47.32 -10.77
N LEU A 4 50.04 46.48 -9.98
CA LEU A 4 49.90 45.05 -9.71
C LEU A 4 48.52 44.69 -9.11
N GLY A 5 47.93 43.57 -9.54
CA GLY A 5 46.64 43.09 -9.01
C GLY A 5 46.42 41.59 -9.17
N ARG A 6 46.84 40.84 -8.15
CA ARG A 6 46.74 39.39 -7.92
C ARG A 6 45.28 38.88 -7.89
N ARG A 7 45.08 37.54 -8.07
CA ARG A 7 43.95 36.65 -7.64
C ARG A 7 43.20 36.01 -8.82
N VAL A 8 42.72 34.76 -8.83
CA VAL A 8 42.69 33.61 -7.90
C VAL A 8 42.35 32.40 -8.80
N LEU A 9 42.97 31.23 -8.58
CA LEU A 9 42.61 29.98 -9.26
C LEU A 9 41.36 29.41 -8.54
N LEU A 10 40.19 29.45 -9.19
CA LEU A 10 38.98 28.78 -8.71
C LEU A 10 38.88 27.41 -9.37
N ALA A 11 39.18 26.35 -8.60
CA ALA A 11 38.83 24.99 -8.95
C ALA A 11 37.33 24.79 -8.67
N ALA A 12 36.53 24.60 -9.73
CA ALA A 12 35.12 24.25 -9.60
C ALA A 12 34.98 22.73 -9.42
N LEU A 13 34.63 22.28 -8.22
CA LEU A 13 34.12 20.92 -7.99
C LEU A 13 32.74 20.82 -8.64
N ALA A 14 32.63 20.06 -9.73
CA ALA A 14 31.33 19.71 -10.31
C ALA A 14 30.60 18.73 -9.38
N VAL A 15 29.62 19.23 -8.64
CA VAL A 15 28.66 18.40 -7.90
C VAL A 15 27.66 17.84 -8.92
N LEU A 16 27.69 16.53 -9.14
CA LEU A 16 26.65 15.86 -9.93
C LEU A 16 25.36 15.80 -9.09
N PRO A 17 24.21 16.27 -9.59
CA PRO A 17 22.94 16.14 -8.89
C PRO A 17 22.56 14.67 -8.83
N GLY A 18 22.36 14.16 -7.61
CA GLY A 18 21.91 12.79 -7.36
C GLY A 18 20.56 12.54 -8.06
N ALA A 19 20.50 11.47 -8.85
CA ALA A 19 19.26 11.01 -9.46
C ALA A 19 18.23 10.73 -8.36
N ALA A 20 17.23 11.60 -8.25
CA ALA A 20 16.08 11.37 -7.38
C ALA A 20 15.37 10.08 -7.84
N ARG A 21 15.46 9.04 -7.02
CA ARG A 21 14.73 7.79 -7.23
C ARG A 21 13.24 8.13 -7.10
N ALA A 22 12.50 8.12 -8.19
CA ALA A 22 11.06 8.30 -8.14
C ALA A 22 10.46 7.23 -7.21
N GLN A 23 9.88 7.67 -6.09
CA GLN A 23 9.15 6.79 -5.18
C GLN A 23 7.84 6.43 -5.87
N ALA A 24 7.59 5.14 -6.10
CA ALA A 24 6.27 4.70 -6.55
C ALA A 24 5.21 5.12 -5.51
N PRO A 25 4.00 5.53 -5.93
CA PRO A 25 2.95 5.89 -5.00
C PRO A 25 2.66 4.72 -4.05
N ALA A 26 2.51 5.02 -2.77
CA ALA A 26 2.19 4.02 -1.76
C ALA A 26 0.83 3.38 -2.05
N ALA A 27 0.70 2.06 -1.80
CA ALA A 27 -0.58 1.38 -1.94
C ALA A 27 -1.63 2.00 -1.01
N PRO A 28 -2.91 2.06 -1.42
CA PRO A 28 -3.94 2.61 -0.56
C PRO A 28 -4.12 1.74 0.71
N PRO A 29 -4.60 2.33 1.81
CA PRO A 29 -4.69 1.65 3.09
C PRO A 29 -5.69 0.48 3.03
N PRO A 30 -5.47 -0.59 3.84
CA PRO A 30 -6.41 -1.68 3.96
C PRO A 30 -7.78 -1.21 4.46
N ILE A 31 -8.85 -1.89 3.98
CA ILE A 31 -10.24 -1.60 4.32
C ILE A 31 -10.83 -2.56 5.35
N GLY A 32 -9.99 -3.35 6.03
CA GLY A 32 -10.42 -4.33 7.02
C GLY A 32 -9.45 -5.49 7.21
N THR A 33 -9.94 -6.56 7.83
CA THR A 33 -9.21 -7.82 8.07
C THR A 33 -10.01 -9.00 7.52
N ALA A 34 -9.31 -9.92 6.87
CA ALA A 34 -9.84 -11.22 6.47
C ALA A 34 -9.27 -12.30 7.38
N ARG A 35 -10.07 -13.32 7.70
CA ARG A 35 -9.64 -14.58 8.30
C ARG A 35 -10.29 -15.75 7.57
N MET A 36 -9.56 -16.84 7.38
CA MET A 36 -10.16 -18.10 6.99
C MET A 36 -10.33 -18.97 8.22
N GLU A 37 -11.56 -19.37 8.49
CA GLU A 37 -11.90 -20.35 9.52
C GLU A 37 -11.33 -21.73 9.18
N ALA A 38 -11.31 -22.63 10.17
CA ALA A 38 -10.80 -23.99 9.98
C ALA A 38 -11.59 -24.80 8.93
N ASP A 39 -12.88 -24.48 8.74
CA ASP A 39 -13.75 -25.10 7.73
C ASP A 39 -13.57 -24.50 6.32
N GLY A 40 -12.65 -23.54 6.15
CA GLY A 40 -12.40 -22.85 4.89
C GLY A 40 -13.29 -21.62 4.65
N THR A 41 -14.20 -21.28 5.57
CA THR A 41 -15.04 -20.08 5.47
C THR A 41 -14.19 -18.82 5.57
N ILE A 42 -14.34 -17.90 4.61
CA ILE A 42 -13.69 -16.57 4.66
C ILE A 42 -14.61 -15.62 5.40
N VAL A 43 -14.09 -14.98 6.45
CA VAL A 43 -14.75 -13.92 7.20
C VAL A 43 -14.01 -12.62 6.97
N LEU A 44 -14.73 -11.59 6.54
CA LEU A 44 -14.22 -10.23 6.37
C LEU A 44 -14.85 -9.32 7.42
N ASP A 45 -14.04 -8.61 8.19
CA ASP A 45 -14.47 -7.50 9.05
C ASP A 45 -13.96 -6.21 8.39
N LEU A 46 -14.86 -5.42 7.83
CA LEU A 46 -14.59 -4.26 6.96
C LEU A 46 -14.92 -2.93 7.65
N VAL A 47 -14.19 -1.89 7.27
CA VAL A 47 -14.43 -0.50 7.68
C VAL A 47 -14.41 0.41 6.45
N ALA A 48 -15.52 1.10 6.21
CA ALA A 48 -15.64 2.14 5.19
C ALA A 48 -15.71 3.52 5.84
N ARG A 49 -15.05 4.52 5.24
CA ARG A 49 -15.09 5.91 5.70
C ARG A 49 -15.44 6.82 4.54
N GLN A 50 -16.46 7.65 4.70
CA GLN A 50 -16.87 8.65 3.72
C GLN A 50 -17.47 9.86 4.44
N ASP A 51 -16.97 11.06 4.15
CA ASP A 51 -17.53 12.34 4.61
C ASP A 51 -17.93 12.37 6.09
N GLY A 52 -17.01 11.97 6.98
CA GLY A 52 -17.24 11.92 8.42
C GLY A 52 -18.08 10.74 8.92
N THR A 53 -18.64 9.94 8.00
CA THR A 53 -19.38 8.71 8.31
C THR A 53 -18.43 7.51 8.31
N VAL A 54 -18.59 6.63 9.30
CA VAL A 54 -17.87 5.35 9.39
C VAL A 54 -18.88 4.21 9.36
N GLY A 55 -18.74 3.33 8.37
CA GLY A 55 -19.51 2.10 8.25
C GLY A 55 -18.67 0.89 8.63
N HIS A 56 -19.28 -0.07 9.33
CA HIS A 56 -18.69 -1.37 9.65
C HIS A 56 -19.53 -2.48 9.02
N ALA A 57 -18.87 -3.51 8.50
CA ALA A 57 -19.55 -4.68 7.95
C ALA A 57 -18.80 -5.97 8.29
N ARG A 58 -19.53 -7.04 8.59
CA ARG A 58 -18.99 -8.40 8.65
C ARG A 58 -19.62 -9.24 7.55
N LEU A 59 -18.79 -9.78 6.67
CA LEU A 59 -19.21 -10.59 5.52
C LEU A 59 -18.61 -12.00 5.64
N THR A 60 -19.40 -13.00 5.29
CA THR A 60 -19.00 -14.41 5.44
C THR A 60 -19.22 -15.15 4.13
N TYR A 61 -18.17 -15.81 3.64
CA TYR A 61 -18.17 -16.58 2.41
C TYR A 61 -17.74 -18.02 2.71
N PRO A 62 -18.70 -18.95 2.90
CA PRO A 62 -18.36 -20.39 2.95
C PRO A 62 -17.86 -20.88 1.59
N PRO A 63 -17.14 -22.02 1.51
CA PRO A 63 -16.57 -22.54 0.26
C PRO A 63 -17.54 -22.72 -0.92
N GLY A 64 -18.84 -22.85 -0.65
CA GLY A 64 -19.90 -22.95 -1.67
C GLY A 64 -20.57 -21.62 -2.07
N HIS A 65 -20.17 -20.50 -1.47
CA HIS A 65 -20.75 -19.20 -1.80
C HIS A 65 -20.38 -18.78 -3.23
N PRO A 66 -21.30 -18.24 -4.04
CA PRO A 66 -21.02 -17.83 -5.43
C PRO A 66 -19.78 -16.93 -5.57
N ASP A 67 -19.62 -15.99 -4.64
CA ASP A 67 -18.50 -15.03 -4.65
C ASP A 67 -17.20 -15.54 -3.99
N TYR A 68 -17.18 -16.75 -3.41
CA TYR A 68 -16.05 -17.24 -2.61
C TYR A 68 -14.72 -17.15 -3.36
N ALA A 69 -14.69 -17.65 -4.60
CA ALA A 69 -13.49 -17.66 -5.42
C ALA A 69 -13.03 -16.25 -5.81
N ALA A 70 -13.97 -15.33 -6.04
CA ALA A 70 -13.67 -13.93 -6.36
C ALA A 70 -13.04 -13.22 -5.16
N ILE A 71 -13.60 -13.42 -3.97
CA ILE A 71 -13.07 -12.87 -2.72
C ILE A 71 -11.70 -13.47 -2.40
N LEU A 72 -11.54 -14.79 -2.49
CA LEU A 72 -10.25 -15.43 -2.24
C LEU A 72 -9.15 -14.91 -3.18
N ARG A 73 -9.49 -14.69 -4.46
CA ARG A 73 -8.58 -14.09 -5.45
C ARG A 73 -8.27 -12.64 -5.11
N HIS A 74 -9.27 -11.82 -4.75
CA HIS A 74 -9.08 -10.43 -4.34
C HIS A 74 -8.10 -10.31 -3.17
N LEU A 75 -8.23 -11.22 -2.19
CA LEU A 75 -7.31 -11.29 -1.07
C LEU A 75 -5.89 -11.68 -1.50
N GLY A 76 -5.69 -12.32 -2.65
CA GLY A 76 -4.43 -12.92 -3.07
C GLY A 76 -4.19 -14.28 -2.42
N GLY A 77 -5.25 -15.07 -2.22
CA GLY A 77 -5.23 -16.34 -1.51
C GLY A 77 -5.33 -16.19 0.01
N LEU A 78 -5.72 -17.24 0.71
CA LEU A 78 -5.80 -17.30 2.18
C LEU A 78 -5.90 -18.78 2.56
N ARG A 79 -5.18 -19.23 3.60
CA ARG A 79 -5.25 -20.62 4.10
C ARG A 79 -6.09 -20.72 5.38
N PRO A 80 -6.69 -21.88 5.69
CA PRO A 80 -7.39 -22.08 6.96
C PRO A 80 -6.52 -21.69 8.16
N GLY A 81 -7.07 -20.90 9.07
CA GLY A 81 -6.39 -20.33 10.24
C GLY A 81 -5.56 -19.06 9.96
N GLU A 82 -5.36 -18.68 8.70
CA GLU A 82 -4.65 -17.46 8.33
C GLU A 82 -5.55 -16.22 8.44
N ALA A 83 -4.95 -15.09 8.83
CA ALA A 83 -5.59 -13.79 8.80
C ALA A 83 -4.66 -12.74 8.17
N LYS A 84 -5.22 -11.77 7.45
CA LYS A 84 -4.46 -10.68 6.82
C LYS A 84 -5.31 -9.44 6.51
N PRO A 85 -4.68 -8.29 6.22
CA PRO A 85 -5.40 -7.08 5.82
C PRO A 85 -6.15 -7.27 4.49
N VAL A 86 -7.33 -6.64 4.37
CA VAL A 86 -8.13 -6.63 3.13
C VAL A 86 -7.71 -5.43 2.28
N PRO A 87 -7.20 -5.63 1.05
CA PRO A 87 -6.93 -4.52 0.15
C PRO A 87 -8.24 -3.84 -0.28
N PRO A 88 -8.22 -2.53 -0.58
CA PRO A 88 -9.38 -1.85 -1.14
C PRO A 88 -9.81 -2.49 -2.46
N PHE A 89 -11.11 -2.46 -2.74
CA PHE A 89 -11.60 -2.84 -4.07
C PHE A 89 -11.23 -1.75 -5.09
N PRO A 90 -10.84 -2.12 -6.33
CA PRO A 90 -10.60 -1.18 -7.41
C PRO A 90 -11.83 -0.34 -7.77
#